data_AF-A0A182NSZ5-F1
#
_entry.id   AF-A0A182NSZ5-F1
#
_cell.length_a   1.000
_cell.length_b   1.000
_cell.length_c   1.000
_cell.angle_alpha   90.00
_cell.angle_beta   90.00
_cell.angle_gamma   90.00
#
_symmetry.space_group_name_H-M   'P 1'
#
loop_
_entity.id
_entity.type
_entity.pdbx_description
1 polymer ?
#
loop_
_entity_poly.entity_id
_entity_poly.type
_entity_poly.pdbx_seq_one_letter_code
_entity_poly.pdbx_strand_id
1 'polypeptide(L)'
;MGKTRRSLLFSRLIAPFRFDSVPKCPPAMDGMERFACPTPDRQGRYRCIDDHVLCDGFIDCPEGEDEDRQACMFYKTTKAHLDVLADALLRWARGR
;
A
#
# COMPACT_ATOMS: atom_id res chain seq x y z
N MET A 1 -17.90 0.14 45.14
CA MET A 1 -17.71 1.08 44.01
C MET A 1 -17.77 0.30 42.70
N GLY A 2 -18.95 0.25 42.07
CA GLY A 2 -19.19 -0.58 40.87
C GLY A 2 -18.60 0.04 39.62
N LYS A 3 -17.74 -0.70 38.90
CA LYS A 3 -17.32 -0.33 37.54
C LYS A 3 -18.45 -0.72 36.59
N THR A 4 -19.19 0.29 36.15
CA THR A 4 -20.27 0.17 35.18
C THR A 4 -19.74 -0.49 33.91
N ARG A 5 -20.39 -1.58 33.50
CA ARG A 5 -20.06 -2.36 32.30
C ARG A 5 -20.00 -1.41 31.11
N ARG A 6 -18.80 -1.23 30.54
CA ARG A 6 -18.64 -0.57 29.24
C ARG A 6 -19.56 -1.30 28.25
N SER A 7 -20.54 -0.58 27.72
CA SER A 7 -21.49 -1.09 26.74
C SER A 7 -20.71 -1.68 25.55
N LEU A 8 -20.70 -3.01 25.45
CA LEU A 8 -20.06 -3.76 24.36
C LEU A 8 -20.84 -3.65 23.03
N LEU A 9 -21.86 -2.79 22.96
CA LEU A 9 -22.76 -2.68 21.83
C LEU A 9 -22.24 -1.74 20.72
N PHE A 10 -21.23 -0.89 20.99
CA PHE A 10 -20.70 0.03 19.99
C PHE A 10 -19.55 -0.51 19.12
N SER A 11 -18.98 -1.68 19.42
CA SER A 11 -17.84 -2.24 18.66
C SER A 11 -18.23 -3.18 17.52
N ARG A 12 -19.52 -3.40 17.23
CA ARG A 12 -19.98 -4.41 16.26
C ARG A 12 -20.60 -3.87 14.96
N LEU A 13 -20.74 -2.56 14.79
CA LEU A 13 -21.43 -1.99 13.61
C LEU A 13 -20.57 -1.04 12.75
N ILE A 14 -19.30 -0.82 13.09
CA ILE A 14 -18.33 -0.07 12.26
C ILE A 14 -16.96 -0.78 12.29
N ALA A 15 -16.91 -2.03 11.83
CA ALA A 15 -15.63 -2.66 11.54
C ALA A 15 -15.65 -3.40 10.19
N PRO A 16 -15.92 -2.75 9.04
CA PRO A 16 -15.70 -3.40 7.76
C PRO A 16 -14.23 -3.34 7.30
N PHE A 17 -13.35 -2.54 7.90
CA PHE A 17 -11.93 -2.53 7.51
C PHE A 17 -11.03 -2.33 8.73
N ARG A 18 -10.24 -3.36 9.09
CA ARG A 18 -9.02 -3.16 9.88
C ARG A 18 -7.99 -2.51 8.96
N PHE A 19 -8.00 -1.17 8.91
CA PHE A 19 -6.97 -0.40 8.22
C PHE A 19 -5.57 -0.62 8.86
N ASP A 20 -5.54 -1.10 10.12
CA ASP A 20 -4.34 -1.37 10.91
C ASP A 20 -3.63 -2.71 10.60
N SER A 21 -4.07 -3.47 9.60
CA SER A 21 -3.51 -4.80 9.28
C SER A 21 -2.80 -4.89 7.93
N VAL A 22 -2.47 -3.77 7.28
CA VAL A 22 -1.59 -3.81 6.10
C VAL A 22 -0.22 -4.34 6.55
N PRO A 23 0.24 -5.49 6.05
CA PRO A 23 1.53 -6.06 6.41
C PRO A 23 2.63 -5.11 5.95
N LYS A 24 3.54 -4.75 6.85
CA LYS A 24 4.71 -3.94 6.48
C LYS A 24 5.74 -4.82 5.80
N CYS A 25 6.13 -4.44 4.59
CA CYS A 25 7.25 -5.06 3.90
C CYS A 25 8.57 -4.51 4.42
N PRO A 26 9.62 -5.34 4.51
CA PRO A 26 10.96 -4.83 4.78
C PRO A 26 11.40 -3.91 3.63
N PRO A 27 12.24 -2.89 3.91
CA PRO A 27 12.77 -2.02 2.86
C PRO A 27 13.59 -2.82 1.84
N ALA A 28 13.55 -2.41 0.58
CA ALA A 28 14.39 -2.98 -0.46
C ALA A 28 15.87 -2.59 -0.26
N MET A 29 16.77 -3.34 -0.89
CA MET A 29 18.23 -3.15 -0.76
C MET A 29 18.74 -1.83 -1.34
N ASP A 30 17.97 -1.24 -2.26
CA ASP A 30 18.21 0.06 -2.89
C ASP A 30 17.62 1.24 -2.07
N GLY A 31 16.96 0.95 -0.94
CA GLY A 31 16.29 1.94 -0.11
C GLY A 31 14.89 2.31 -0.57
N MET A 32 14.36 1.65 -1.61
CA MET A 32 12.99 1.85 -2.08
C MET A 32 11.99 1.11 -1.17
N GLU A 33 10.79 1.66 -1.03
CA GLU A 33 9.72 1.04 -0.25
C GLU A 33 9.08 -0.11 -1.04
N ARG A 34 8.83 -1.23 -0.36
CA ARG A 34 8.16 -2.40 -0.92
C ARG A 34 6.69 -2.38 -0.58
N PHE A 35 5.86 -2.85 -1.50
CA PHE A 35 4.41 -2.92 -1.34
C PHE A 35 3.98 -4.34 -1.00
N ALA A 36 3.09 -4.49 -0.03
CA ALA A 36 2.50 -5.79 0.29
C ALA A 36 1.26 -6.00 -0.59
N CYS A 37 1.15 -7.17 -1.21
CA CYS A 37 -0.06 -7.59 -1.90
C CYS A 37 -1.24 -7.60 -0.90
N PRO A 38 -2.43 -7.07 -1.28
CA PRO A 38 -3.58 -7.04 -0.39
C PRO A 38 -4.06 -8.43 0.04
N THR A 39 -4.00 -9.41 -0.86
CA THR A 39 -4.39 -10.80 -0.59
C THR A 39 -3.16 -11.66 -0.25
N PRO A 40 -3.22 -12.45 0.82
CA PRO A 40 -2.15 -13.40 1.13
C PRO A 40 -2.11 -14.55 0.12
N ASP A 41 -0.94 -15.21 0.02
CA ASP A 41 -0.78 -16.42 -0.78
C ASP A 41 -1.61 -17.60 -0.24
N ARG A 42 -1.58 -18.73 -0.96
CA ARG A 42 -2.28 -19.97 -0.55
C ARG A 42 -1.86 -20.51 0.82
N GLN A 43 -0.75 -20.03 1.38
CA GLN A 43 -0.20 -20.41 2.68
C GLN A 43 -0.50 -19.35 3.76
N GLY A 44 -1.25 -18.30 3.43
CA GLY A 44 -1.60 -17.22 4.35
C GLY A 44 -0.49 -16.18 4.54
N ARG A 45 0.53 -16.16 3.68
CA ARG A 45 1.66 -15.22 3.77
C ARG A 45 1.48 -14.06 2.80
N TYR A 46 1.81 -12.87 3.25
CA TYR A 46 1.77 -11.69 2.40
C TYR A 46 3.02 -11.62 1.53
N ARG A 47 2.81 -11.40 0.24
CA ARG A 47 3.89 -11.18 -0.73
C ARG A 47 4.25 -9.70 -0.75
N CYS A 48 5.54 -9.42 -0.81
CA CYS A 48 6.08 -8.08 -1.01
C CYS A 48 6.62 -7.96 -2.42
N ILE A 49 6.26 -6.89 -3.10
CA ILE A 49 6.68 -6.55 -4.45
C ILE A 49 7.35 -5.18 -4.48
N ASP A 50 8.25 -4.98 -5.43
CA ASP A 50 8.95 -3.70 -5.62
C ASP A 50 8.09 -2.74 -6.49
N ASP A 51 8.43 -1.45 -6.52
CA ASP A 51 7.63 -0.45 -7.24
C ASP A 51 7.64 -0.62 -8.76
N HIS A 52 8.72 -1.18 -9.31
CA HIS A 52 8.90 -1.36 -10.75
C HIS A 52 8.08 -2.51 -11.35
N VAL A 53 7.61 -3.45 -10.52
CA VAL A 53 6.73 -4.54 -10.95
C VAL A 53 5.24 -4.20 -10.75
N LEU A 54 4.92 -3.05 -10.16
CA LEU A 54 3.53 -2.59 -10.13
C LEU A 54 3.10 -2.12 -11.52
N CYS A 55 2.03 -2.72 -12.04
CA CYS A 55 1.42 -2.32 -13.31
C CYS A 55 2.36 -2.46 -14.52
N ASP A 56 3.23 -3.46 -14.50
CA ASP A 56 4.22 -3.78 -15.53
C ASP A 56 3.67 -4.75 -16.61
N GLY A 57 2.50 -5.32 -16.37
CA GLY A 57 1.79 -6.24 -17.26
C GLY A 57 1.95 -7.72 -16.90
N PHE A 58 2.62 -8.05 -15.80
CA PHE A 58 2.74 -9.38 -15.24
C PHE A 58 2.00 -9.47 -13.90
N ILE A 59 1.39 -10.63 -13.62
CA ILE A 59 0.72 -10.85 -12.34
C ILE A 59 1.75 -11.32 -11.32
N ASP A 60 2.12 -10.42 -10.39
CA ASP A 60 3.03 -10.72 -9.29
C ASP A 60 2.28 -10.99 -7.97
N CYS A 61 1.14 -10.34 -7.75
CA CYS A 61 0.30 -10.64 -6.59
C CYS A 61 -0.56 -11.91 -6.80
N PRO A 62 -0.95 -12.61 -5.71
CA PRO A 62 -1.67 -13.88 -5.81
C PRO A 62 -2.97 -13.82 -6.62
N GLU A 63 -3.71 -12.71 -6.55
CA GLU A 63 -4.97 -12.49 -7.26
C GLU A 63 -4.83 -11.45 -8.40
N GLY A 64 -3.60 -11.02 -8.72
CA GLY A 64 -3.35 -10.00 -9.75
C GLY A 64 -3.81 -8.60 -9.37
N GLU A 65 -3.85 -8.28 -8.08
CA GLU A 65 -4.27 -6.96 -7.59
C GLU A 65 -3.34 -5.83 -8.03
N ASP A 66 -2.06 -6.17 -8.27
CA ASP A 66 -1.03 -5.30 -8.84
C ASP A 66 -1.30 -4.88 -10.29
N GLU A 67 -2.14 -5.62 -11.01
CA GLU A 67 -2.51 -5.39 -12.42
C GLU A 67 -3.99 -5.01 -12.60
N ASP A 68 -4.68 -4.65 -11.50
CA ASP A 68 -6.04 -4.14 -11.61
C ASP A 68 -6.07 -2.84 -12.44
N ARG A 69 -6.96 -2.79 -13.43
CA ARG A 69 -6.99 -1.68 -14.40
C ARG A 69 -7.30 -0.34 -13.76
N GLN A 70 -8.20 -0.32 -12.76
CA GLN A 70 -8.58 0.93 -12.10
C GLN A 70 -7.47 1.38 -11.16
N ALA A 71 -6.92 0.46 -10.36
CA ALA A 71 -5.79 0.72 -9.49
C ALA A 71 -4.58 1.25 -10.28
N CYS A 72 -4.23 0.60 -11.39
CA CYS A 72 -3.12 1.01 -12.24
C CYS A 72 -3.32 2.37 -12.89
N MET A 73 -4.54 2.72 -13.31
CA MET A 73 -4.86 4.06 -13.81
C MET A 73 -4.55 5.13 -12.76
N PHE A 74 -5.00 4.93 -11.52
CA PHE A 74 -4.73 5.89 -10.44
C PHE A 74 -3.26 5.92 -10.04
N TYR A 75 -2.62 4.75 -9.93
CA TYR A 75 -1.19 4.65 -9.61
C TYR A 75 -0.32 5.37 -10.63
N LYS A 76 -0.47 5.06 -11.93
CA LYS A 76 0.31 5.68 -13.01
C LYS A 76 0.12 7.19 -13.07
N THR A 77 -1.12 7.66 -12.95
CA THR A 77 -1.42 9.10 -12.96
C THR A 77 -0.79 9.80 -11.76
N THR A 78 -0.94 9.24 -10.56
CA THR A 78 -0.42 9.82 -9.32
C THR A 78 1.10 9.83 -9.31
N LYS A 79 1.74 8.73 -9.70
CA LYS A 79 3.20 8.60 -9.83
C LYS A 79 3.76 9.65 -10.79
N ALA A 80 3.17 9.80 -11.98
CA ALA A 80 3.63 10.79 -12.96
C ALA A 80 3.62 12.23 -12.41
N HIS A 81 2.58 12.60 -11.66
CA HIS A 81 2.51 13.93 -11.03
C HIS A 81 3.51 14.10 -9.88
N LEU A 82 3.72 13.06 -9.07
CA LEU A 82 4.72 13.04 -8.00
C LEU A 82 6.14 13.16 -8.56
N ASP A 83 6.45 12.46 -9.65
CA ASP A 83 7.75 12.52 -10.30
C ASP A 83 8.06 13.94 -10.77
N VAL A 84 7.09 14.65 -11.36
CA VAL A 84 7.24 16.07 -11.74
C VAL A 84 7.54 16.97 -10.54
N LEU A 85 6.86 16.75 -9.42
CA LEU A 85 7.08 17.52 -8.19
C LEU A 85 8.46 17.21 -7.58
N ALA A 86 8.84 15.94 -7.51
CA ALA A 86 10.15 15.53 -7.03
C ALA A 86 11.27 16.15 -7.86
N ASP A 87 11.13 16.14 -9.19
CA ASP A 87 12.08 16.76 -10.11
C ASP A 87 12.20 18.27 -9.89
N ALA A 88 11.07 18.97 -9.71
CA ALA A 88 11.06 20.40 -9.42
C ALA A 88 11.77 20.73 -8.09
N LEU A 89 11.52 19.93 -7.04
CA LEU A 89 12.16 20.07 -5.74
C LEU A 89 13.66 19.79 -5.80
N LEU A 90 14.08 18.76 -6.54
CA LEU A 90 15.49 18.42 -6.71
C LEU A 90 16.24 19.51 -7.49
N ARG A 91 15.63 20.09 -8.53
CA ARG A 91 16.20 21.22 -9.27
C ARG A 91 16.34 22.45 -8.38
N TRP A 92 15.33 22.74 -7.57
CA TRP A 92 15.40 23.83 -6.60
C TRP A 92 16.47 23.61 -5.53
N ALA A 93 16.63 22.38 -5.01
CA ALA A 93 17.64 22.06 -4.01
C ALA A 93 19.08 22.18 -4.55
N ARG A 94 19.31 21.88 -5.84
CA ARG A 94 20.63 21.98 -6.49
C ARG A 94 21.00 23.40 -6.95
N GLY A 95 20.01 24.27 -7.13
CA GLY A 95 20.18 25.67 -7.55
C GLY A 95 20.29 26.67 -6.40
N ARG A 96 20.50 26.18 -5.17
CA ARG A 96 20.89 26.94 -3.99
C ARG A 96 22.27 26.52 -3.52
#